data_AF-A0A950U5H6-F1
#
_entry.id   AF-A0A950U5H6-F1
#
_cell.length_a   1.000
_cell.length_b   1.000
_cell.length_c   1.000
_cell.angle_alpha   90.00
_cell.angle_beta   90.00
_cell.angle_gamma   90.00
#
_symmetry.space_group_name_H-M   'P 1'
#
loop_
_entity.id
_entity.type
_entity.pdbx_description
1 polymer ?
#
loop_
_entity_poly.entity_id
_entity_poly.type
_entity_poly.pdbx_seq_one_letter_code
_entity_poly.pdbx_strand_id
1 'polypeptide(L)'
;MADGLGLNNPIGNNLIRGAGVNGWFGWSISDRLRSLREAWLEAPDLAVQKATAEQIQRVVWDEVPYIPVGEWFLPIAYRANIAGILKGPYPLFWNVIKS
;
A
#
# COMPACT_ATOMS: atom_id res chain seq x y z
N MET A 1 -0.22 0.47 11.99
CA MET A 1 0.18 -0.64 11.11
C MET A 1 -0.37 -0.31 9.73
N ALA A 2 0.47 -0.24 8.71
CA ALA A 2 -0.02 -0.05 7.34
C ALA A 2 -0.55 -1.38 6.82
N ASP A 3 -1.73 -1.38 6.21
CA ASP A 3 -2.29 -2.56 5.57
C ASP A 3 -1.59 -2.86 4.23
N GLY A 4 -1.59 -4.12 3.81
CA GLY A 4 -0.93 -4.55 2.58
C GLY A 4 -1.49 -3.88 1.32
N LEU A 5 -2.77 -3.50 1.31
CA LEU A 5 -3.36 -2.79 0.17
C LEU A 5 -2.85 -1.36 0.04
N GLY A 6 -2.68 -0.64 1.15
CA GLY A 6 -2.08 0.69 1.12
C GLY A 6 -0.63 0.70 0.66
N LEU A 7 0.12 -0.38 0.93
CA LEU A 7 1.55 -0.46 0.61
C LEU A 7 1.86 -0.94 -0.81
N ASN A 8 0.93 -1.61 -1.49
CA ASN A 8 1.15 -2.23 -2.80
C ASN A 8 1.20 -1.25 -3.99
N ASN A 9 0.81 0.01 -3.78
CA ASN A 9 0.74 1.05 -4.80
C ASN A 9 1.66 2.20 -4.41
N PRO A 10 2.57 2.66 -5.29
CA PRO A 10 3.47 3.77 -4.99
C PRO A 10 2.77 5.05 -4.54
N ILE A 11 1.56 5.33 -5.04
CA ILE A 11 0.79 6.52 -4.70
C ILE A 11 0.13 6.40 -3.31
N GLY A 12 -0.49 5.24 -3.05
CA GLY A 12 -1.15 4.94 -1.77
C GLY A 12 -0.16 4.73 -0.62
N ASN A 13 1.06 4.30 -0.93
CA ASN A 13 2.08 3.99 0.06
C ASN A 13 2.63 5.29 0.69
N ASN A 14 2.16 5.59 1.88
CA ASN A 14 2.56 6.78 2.64
C ASN A 14 3.98 6.68 3.23
N LEU A 15 4.58 5.48 3.31
CA LEU A 15 5.94 5.28 3.85
C LEU A 15 7.02 5.75 2.89
N ILE A 16 6.70 5.87 1.60
CA ILE A 16 7.63 6.28 0.53
C ILE A 16 7.32 7.68 -0.01
N ARG A 17 6.66 8.54 0.79
CA ARG A 17 6.31 9.92 0.38
C ARG A 17 7.54 10.83 0.24
N GLY A 18 8.60 10.60 1.03
CA GLY A 18 9.84 11.37 0.96
C GLY A 18 9.71 12.85 1.35
N ALA A 19 8.70 13.22 2.14
CA ALA A 19 8.38 14.62 2.47
C ALA A 19 9.00 15.13 3.79
N GLY A 20 9.91 14.36 4.40
CA GLY A 20 10.53 14.71 5.68
C GLY A 20 9.49 14.97 6.77
N VAL A 21 9.68 16.06 7.52
CA VAL A 21 8.82 16.48 8.64
C VAL A 21 7.35 16.70 8.26
N ASN A 22 7.07 16.92 6.97
CA ASN A 22 5.71 17.08 6.44
C ASN A 22 5.08 15.74 6.01
N GLY A 23 5.79 14.62 6.18
CA GLY A 23 5.36 13.26 5.83
C GLY A 23 4.91 12.44 7.05
N TRP A 24 4.39 11.24 6.79
CA TRP A 24 3.67 10.42 7.78
C TRP A 24 4.48 10.10 9.06
N PHE A 25 5.76 9.77 8.92
CA PHE A 25 6.67 9.53 10.06
C PHE A 25 7.78 10.59 10.19
N GLY A 26 7.73 11.66 9.39
CA GLY A 26 8.54 12.84 9.61
C GLY A 26 10.04 12.75 9.24
N TRP A 27 10.59 11.58 8.90
CA TRP A 27 12.05 11.38 8.87
C TRP A 27 12.67 11.20 7.48
N SER A 28 11.98 10.53 6.54
CA SER A 28 12.54 10.26 5.21
C SER A 28 12.32 11.45 4.26
N ILE A 29 13.41 12.03 3.77
CA ILE A 29 13.42 13.03 2.69
C ILE A 29 14.00 12.37 1.45
N SER A 30 13.25 12.36 0.36
CA SER A 30 13.70 11.73 -0.89
C SER A 30 13.09 12.40 -2.11
N ASP A 31 13.90 13.22 -2.78
CA ASP A 31 13.52 13.82 -4.06
C ASP A 31 13.42 12.75 -5.16
N ARG A 32 14.26 11.70 -5.10
CA ARG A 32 14.20 10.55 -6.02
C ARG A 32 12.84 9.87 -5.96
N LEU A 33 12.35 9.55 -4.76
CA LEU A 33 11.03 8.93 -4.61
C LEU A 33 9.91 9.87 -5.05
N ARG A 34 10.00 11.17 -4.76
CA ARG A 34 9.00 12.15 -5.20
C ARG A 34 8.90 12.21 -6.73
N SER A 35 10.02 12.39 -7.42
CA SER A 35 10.05 12.47 -8.89
C SER A 35 9.62 11.17 -9.56
N LEU A 36 10.06 10.01 -9.05
CA LEU A 36 9.66 8.72 -9.61
C LEU A 36 8.17 8.43 -9.40
N ARG A 37 7.58 8.86 -8.28
CA ARG A 37 6.14 8.74 -8.04
C ARG A 37 5.32 9.59 -8.99
N GLU A 38 5.76 10.81 -9.28
CA GLU A 38 5.15 11.66 -10.32
C GLU A 38 5.25 10.98 -11.69
N ALA A 39 6.44 10.48 -12.07
CA ALA A 39 6.63 9.76 -13.32
C ALA A 39 5.80 8.46 -13.42
N TRP A 40 5.57 7.77 -12.30
CA TRP A 40 4.72 6.57 -12.25
C TRP A 40 3.24 6.90 -12.52
N LEU A 41 2.78 8.06 -12.04
CA LEU A 41 1.42 8.55 -12.27
C LEU A 41 1.20 8.99 -13.73
N GLU A 42 2.21 9.64 -14.32
CA GLU A 42 2.18 10.13 -15.71
C GLU A 42 2.59 9.08 -16.75
N ALA A 43 2.82 7.82 -16.33
CA ALA A 43 3.26 6.77 -17.24
C ALA A 43 2.22 6.52 -18.36
N PRO A 44 2.64 6.48 -19.64
CA PRO A 44 1.72 6.40 -20.78
C PRO A 44 1.09 5.01 -20.95
N ASP A 45 1.71 3.99 -20.37
CA ASP A 45 1.26 2.60 -20.45
C ASP A 45 1.76 1.78 -19.25
N LEU A 46 1.26 0.54 -19.17
CA LEU A 46 1.56 -0.37 -18.09
C LEU A 46 3.03 -0.83 -18.08
N ALA A 47 3.69 -0.91 -19.24
CA ALA A 47 5.08 -1.35 -19.30
C ALA A 47 6.01 -0.29 -18.69
N VAL A 48 5.81 0.98 -19.06
CA VAL A 48 6.52 2.11 -18.44
C VAL A 48 6.19 2.22 -16.96
N GLN A 49 4.92 2.08 -16.58
CA GLN A 49 4.51 2.15 -15.18
C GLN A 49 5.18 1.07 -14.32
N LYS A 50 5.30 -0.17 -14.82
CA LYS A 50 6.03 -1.25 -14.14
C LYS A 50 7.53 -0.97 -14.02
N ALA A 51 8.16 -0.52 -15.11
CA ALA A 51 9.58 -0.18 -15.09
C ALA A 51 9.87 0.95 -14.08
N THR A 52 9.01 1.97 -14.00
CA THR A 52 9.12 3.03 -12.99
C THR A 52 8.90 2.49 -11.57
N ALA A 53 7.96 1.57 -11.37
CA ALA A 53 7.75 0.93 -10.06
C ALA A 53 8.98 0.15 -9.59
N GLU A 54 9.67 -0.57 -10.49
CA GLU A 54 10.93 -1.25 -10.17
C GLU A 54 12.02 -0.26 -9.76
N GLN A 55 12.11 0.89 -10.42
CA GLN A 55 13.05 1.95 -10.03
C GLN A 55 12.71 2.50 -8.64
N ILE A 56 11.43 2.77 -8.35
CA ILE A 56 10.96 3.18 -7.01
C ILE A 56 11.41 2.15 -5.97
N GLN A 57 11.19 0.86 -6.24
CA GLN A 57 11.55 -0.21 -5.31
C GLN A 57 13.07 -0.24 -5.04
N ARG A 58 13.91 -0.01 -6.05
CA ARG A 58 15.37 0.12 -5.86
C ARG A 58 15.71 1.29 -4.93
N VAL A 59 15.11 2.47 -5.15
CA VAL A 59 15.34 3.63 -4.27
C VAL A 59 14.89 3.34 -2.83
N VAL A 60 13.77 2.66 -2.64
CA VAL A 60 13.31 2.22 -1.31
C VAL A 60 14.33 1.31 -0.63
N TRP A 61 15.01 0.43 -1.37
CA TRP A 61 16.09 -0.39 -0.82
C TRP A 61 17.37 0.39 -0.52
N ASP A 62 17.70 1.39 -1.33
CA ASP A 62 18.88 2.24 -1.11
C ASP A 62 18.71 3.14 0.13
N GLU A 63 17.53 3.74 0.28
CA GLU A 63 17.26 4.80 1.27
C GLU A 63 16.57 4.27 2.54
N VAL A 64 16.05 3.04 2.49
CA VAL A 64 15.42 2.31 3.59
C VAL A 64 14.41 3.14 4.38
N PRO A 65 13.42 3.82 3.74
CA PRO A 65 12.44 4.65 4.44
C PRO A 65 11.51 3.85 5.36
N TYR A 66 11.47 2.53 5.20
CA TYR A 66 10.85 1.56 6.11
C TYR A 66 11.41 0.16 5.84
N ILE A 67 11.18 -0.77 6.77
CA ILE A 67 11.53 -2.19 6.62
C ILE A 67 10.23 -3.01 6.67
N PRO A 68 9.83 -3.70 5.57
CA PRO A 68 8.68 -4.60 5.62
C PRO A 68 9.04 -5.86 6.42
N VAL A 69 8.28 -6.13 7.47
CA VAL A 69 8.48 -7.32 8.35
C VAL A 69 7.52 -8.48 8.03
N GLY A 70 6.56 -8.25 7.13
CA GLY A 70 5.58 -9.25 6.71
C GLY A 70 4.22 -8.63 6.42
N GLU A 71 3.34 -9.45 5.84
CA GLU A 71 1.93 -9.16 5.65
C GLU A 71 1.10 -10.13 6.49
N TRP A 72 -0.03 -9.66 7.02
CA TRP A 72 -0.93 -10.44 7.84
C TRP A 72 -2.32 -10.39 7.24
N PHE A 73 -2.97 -11.53 7.17
CA PHE A 73 -4.39 -11.62 6.82
C PHE A 73 -5.19 -11.70 8.11
N LEU A 74 -6.20 -10.85 8.24
CA LEU A 74 -7.11 -10.87 9.38
C LEU A 74 -7.98 -12.14 9.34
N PRO A 75 -7.77 -13.11 10.25
CA PRO A 75 -8.69 -14.25 10.34
C PRO A 75 -10.01 -13.75 10.91
N ILE A 76 -11.12 -14.11 10.26
CA ILE A 76 -12.47 -13.80 10.73
C ILE A 76 -13.20 -15.08 11.10
N ALA A 77 -13.87 -15.06 12.24
CA ALA A 77 -14.75 -16.12 12.71
C ALA A 77 -16.17 -15.57 12.86
N TYR A 78 -17.17 -16.33 12.43
CA TYR A 78 -18.58 -16.00 12.54
C TYR A 78 -19.39 -17.25 12.87
N ARG A 79 -20.59 -17.07 13.42
CA ARG A 79 -21.48 -18.19 13.75
C ARG A 79 -21.90 -18.93 12.49
N ALA A 80 -22.15 -20.23 12.61
CA ALA A 80 -22.59 -21.07 11.49
C ALA A 80 -23.93 -20.63 10.86
N ASN A 81 -24.75 -19.85 11.58
CA ASN A 81 -26.01 -19.28 11.09
C ASN A 81 -25.87 -17.87 10.52
N ILE A 82 -24.66 -17.46 10.14
CA ILE A 82 -24.39 -16.19 9.47
C ILE A 82 -24.01 -16.49 8.02
N ALA A 83 -24.71 -15.83 7.09
CA ALA A 83 -24.47 -15.94 5.66
C ALA A 83 -24.18 -14.56 5.04
N GLY A 84 -23.65 -14.55 3.82
CA GLY A 84 -23.39 -13.33 3.06
C GLY A 84 -22.10 -12.58 3.43
N ILE A 85 -21.20 -13.21 4.21
CA ILE A 85 -19.87 -12.67 4.51
C ILE A 85 -19.06 -12.52 3.21
N LEU A 86 -18.65 -11.29 2.92
CA LEU A 86 -17.81 -10.99 1.76
C LEU A 86 -16.33 -11.15 2.10
N LYS A 87 -15.56 -11.70 1.16
CA LYS A 87 -14.09 -11.69 1.23
C LYS A 87 -13.60 -10.30 0.87
N GLY A 88 -12.85 -9.67 1.77
CA GLY A 88 -12.32 -8.35 1.56
C GLY A 88 -11.23 -7.99 2.57
N PRO A 89 -10.53 -6.86 2.35
CA PRO A 89 -9.49 -6.39 3.26
C PRO A 89 -10.02 -5.93 4.63
N TYR A 90 -11.31 -5.62 4.69
CA TYR A 90 -11.99 -5.17 5.90
C TYR A 90 -13.33 -5.91 6.04
N PRO A 91 -13.91 -5.99 7.25
CA PRO A 91 -15.27 -6.50 7.44
C PRO A 91 -16.30 -5.63 6.71
N LEU A 92 -17.05 -6.23 5.79
CA LEU A 92 -18.13 -5.58 5.03
C LEU A 92 -19.47 -6.19 5.42
N PHE A 93 -20.40 -5.36 5.90
CA PHE A 93 -21.65 -5.85 6.53
C PHE A 93 -22.90 -5.74 5.65
N TRP A 94 -22.84 -5.11 4.48
CA TRP A 94 -24.03 -4.78 3.69
C TRP A 94 -24.79 -6.00 3.12
N ASN A 95 -24.16 -7.17 3.03
CA ASN A 95 -24.79 -8.41 2.55
C ASN A 95 -24.98 -9.44 3.67
N VAL A 96 -24.66 -9.09 4.91
CA VAL A 96 -24.62 -10.04 6.03
C VAL A 96 -26.02 -10.28 6.57
N ILE A 97 -26.42 -11.55 6.61
CA ILE A 97 -27.72 -11.98 7.11
C ILE A 97 -27.58 -13.12 8.10
N LYS A 98 -28.60 -13.28 8.95
CA LYS A 98 -28.80 -14.48 9.74
C LYS A 98 -29.58 -15.49 8.88
N SER A 99 -29.05 -16.71 8.73
CA SER A 99 -29.73 -17.84 8.10
C SER A 99 -30.68 -18.55 9.05
#